data_AF-A0A5C8S8Z9-F1
#
_entry.id   AF-A0A5C8S8Z9-F1
#
_cell.length_a   1.000
_cell.length_b   1.000
_cell.length_c   1.000
_cell.angle_alpha   90.00
_cell.angle_beta   90.00
_cell.angle_gamma   90.00
#
_symmetry.space_group_name_H-M   'P 1'
#
loop_
_entity.id
_entity.type
_entity.pdbx_description
1 polymer ?
#
loop_
_entity_poly.entity_id
_entity_poly.type
_entity_poly.pdbx_seq_one_letter_code
_entity_poly.pdbx_strand_id
1 'polypeptide(L)'
;MNESVERVRDALAELIRAALISDDRTSLACRDAARAKLAALAADPPDAASVRVDGAWTLAIRAAEAPEFRDAEGQVNLTLPRAAPFALDDLTAPGFDVDSAVETIRKSASTG
;
A
#
# COMPACT_ATOMS: atom_id res chain seq x y z
N MET A 1 -5.63 0.29 18.13
CA MET A 1 -4.63 -0.51 17.40
C MET A 1 -3.29 0.21 17.54
N ASN A 2 -2.14 -0.38 17.19
CA ASN A 2 -0.85 0.33 17.33
C ASN A 2 -0.74 1.40 16.23
N GLU A 3 -0.62 2.67 16.61
CA GLU A 3 -0.60 3.82 15.68
C GLU A 3 0.42 3.64 14.55
N SER A 4 1.62 3.11 14.86
CA SER A 4 2.65 2.81 13.86
C SER A 4 2.19 1.81 12.80
N VAL A 5 1.45 0.77 13.22
CA VAL A 5 0.88 -0.23 12.30
C VAL A 5 -0.22 0.40 11.44
N GLU A 6 -1.00 1.34 11.98
CA GLU A 6 -2.06 2.05 11.25
C GLU A 6 -1.48 2.97 10.18
N ARG A 7 -0.41 3.72 10.51
CA ARG A 7 0.29 4.56 9.54
C ARG A 7 0.85 3.76 8.37
N VAL A 8 1.49 2.62 8.66
CA VAL A 8 2.03 1.72 7.62
C VAL A 8 0.91 1.06 6.81
N ARG A 9 -0.16 0.59 7.47
CA ARG A 9 -1.37 0.07 6.79
C ARG A 9 -1.92 1.11 5.80
N ASP A 10 -2.07 2.36 6.22
CA ASP A 10 -2.67 3.39 5.38
C ASP A 10 -1.80 3.74 4.19
N ALA A 11 -0.48 3.81 4.36
CA ALA A 11 0.44 4.00 3.23
C ALA A 11 0.33 2.84 2.22
N LEU A 12 0.32 1.59 2.71
CA LEU A 12 0.16 0.39 1.88
C LEU A 12 -1.20 0.35 1.17
N ALA A 13 -2.27 0.78 1.84
CA ALA A 13 -3.62 0.77 1.25
C ALA A 13 -3.70 1.70 0.03
N GLU A 14 -3.10 2.89 0.10
CA GLU A 14 -3.04 3.79 -1.05
C GLU A 14 -2.19 3.23 -2.21
N LEU A 15 -1.08 2.54 -1.92
CA LEU A 15 -0.29 1.83 -2.94
C LEU A 15 -1.09 0.72 -3.61
N ILE A 16 -1.84 -0.07 -2.83
CA ILE A 16 -2.71 -1.13 -3.37
C ILE A 16 -3.78 -0.51 -4.27
N ARG A 17 -4.52 0.49 -3.78
CA ARG A 17 -5.55 1.17 -4.59
C ARG A 17 -4.98 1.75 -5.89
N ALA A 18 -3.82 2.40 -5.82
CA ALA A 18 -3.14 2.91 -7.01
C ALA A 18 -2.82 1.80 -8.03
N ALA A 19 -2.52 0.58 -7.56
CA ALA A 19 -2.25 -0.57 -8.42
C ALA A 19 -3.51 -1.20 -9.03
N LEU A 20 -4.62 -1.23 -8.27
CA LEU A 20 -5.84 -1.95 -8.65
C LEU A 20 -6.89 -1.07 -9.37
N ILE A 21 -6.89 0.24 -9.15
CA ILE A 21 -7.85 1.16 -9.77
C ILE A 21 -7.46 1.41 -11.24
N SER A 22 -8.41 1.14 -12.14
CA SER A 22 -8.23 1.30 -13.60
C SER A 22 -8.38 2.75 -14.08
N ASP A 23 -9.06 3.62 -13.32
CA ASP A 23 -9.15 5.04 -13.64
C ASP A 23 -7.82 5.75 -13.33
N ASP A 24 -7.17 6.29 -14.37
CA ASP A 24 -5.85 6.92 -14.25
C ASP A 24 -5.82 8.10 -13.28
N ARG A 25 -6.90 8.89 -13.20
CA ARG A 25 -6.96 10.06 -12.31
C ARG A 25 -7.03 9.64 -10.85
N THR A 26 -7.84 8.63 -10.55
CA THR A 26 -7.98 8.08 -9.20
C THR A 26 -6.73 7.30 -8.80
N SER A 27 -6.13 6.53 -9.72
CA SER A 27 -4.83 5.89 -9.51
C SER A 27 -3.75 6.92 -9.18
N LEU A 28 -3.68 8.03 -9.92
CA LEU A 28 -2.73 9.11 -9.66
C LEU A 28 -2.95 9.74 -8.28
N ALA A 29 -4.20 10.04 -7.91
CA ALA A 29 -4.53 10.58 -6.60
C ALA A 29 -4.10 9.65 -5.44
N CYS A 30 -4.29 8.34 -5.60
CA CYS A 30 -3.80 7.35 -4.65
C CYS A 30 -2.26 7.33 -4.57
N ARG A 31 -1.55 7.48 -5.69
CA ARG A 31 -0.07 7.58 -5.66
C ARG A 31 0.40 8.82 -4.90
N ASP A 32 -0.24 9.96 -5.09
CA ASP A 32 0.10 11.17 -4.34
C ASP A 32 -0.21 11.04 -2.85
N ALA A 33 -1.33 10.41 -2.50
CA ALA A 33 -1.66 10.09 -1.11
C ALA A 33 -0.63 9.13 -0.48
N ALA A 34 -0.20 8.09 -1.23
CA ALA A 34 0.85 7.17 -0.79
C ALA A 34 2.17 7.90 -0.57
N ARG A 35 2.60 8.77 -1.50
CA ARG A 35 3.81 9.60 -1.35
C ARG A 35 3.76 10.44 -0.09
N ALA A 36 2.65 11.11 0.18
CA ALA A 36 2.49 11.93 1.37
C ALA A 36 2.59 11.10 2.67
N LYS A 37 1.95 9.93 2.71
CA LYS A 37 1.99 9.03 3.88
C LYS A 37 3.36 8.41 4.10
N LEU A 38 4.05 8.01 3.04
CA LEU A 38 5.42 7.47 3.10
C LEU A 38 6.42 8.55 3.52
N ALA A 39 6.27 9.79 3.03
CA ALA A 39 7.08 10.91 3.49
C ALA A 39 6.87 11.19 4.98
N ALA A 40 5.64 11.09 5.49
CA ALA A 40 5.36 11.21 6.93
C ALA A 40 5.97 10.06 7.73
N LEU A 41 5.94 8.83 7.22
CA LEU A 41 6.63 7.69 7.83
C LEU A 41 8.16 7.87 7.83
N ALA A 42 8.75 8.38 6.76
CA ALA A 42 10.20 8.63 6.71
C ALA A 42 10.62 9.77 7.66
N ALA A 43 9.76 10.78 7.86
CA ALA A 43 10.01 11.88 8.79
C ALA A 43 9.89 11.46 10.28
N ASP A 44 9.01 10.52 10.57
CA ASP A 44 8.81 9.91 11.90
C ASP A 44 8.79 8.38 11.77
N PRO A 45 9.96 7.73 11.61
CA PRO A 45 10.03 6.30 11.35
C PRO A 45 9.54 5.50 12.57
N PRO A 46 8.58 4.58 12.39
CA PRO A 46 8.12 3.76 13.48
C PRO A 46 9.21 2.78 13.92
N ASP A 47 9.19 2.41 15.20
CA ASP A 47 10.10 1.40 15.72
C ASP A 47 9.87 0.04 15.01
N ALA A 48 10.95 -0.52 14.46
CA ALA A 48 10.90 -1.74 13.66
C ALA A 48 10.47 -2.98 14.45
N ALA A 49 10.69 -3.01 15.77
CA ALA A 49 10.18 -4.11 16.61
C ALA A 49 8.67 -3.97 16.89
N SER A 50 8.12 -2.76 16.76
CA SER A 50 6.71 -2.47 17.00
C SER A 50 5.79 -2.71 15.79
N VAL A 51 6.34 -2.80 14.57
CA VAL A 51 5.57 -2.94 13.32
C VAL A 51 5.87 -4.27 12.65
N ARG A 52 4.82 -5.07 12.45
CA ARG A 52 4.87 -6.22 11.55
C ARG A 52 4.26 -5.85 10.21
N VAL A 53 5.10 -5.68 9.19
CA VAL A 53 4.67 -5.23 7.86
C VAL A 53 3.66 -6.20 7.23
N ASP A 54 3.83 -7.52 7.37
CA ASP A 54 2.84 -8.50 6.87
C ASP A 54 1.46 -8.34 7.50
N GLY A 55 1.42 -7.95 8.79
CA GLY A 55 0.17 -7.66 9.49
C GLY A 55 -0.48 -6.38 8.95
N ALA A 56 0.32 -5.32 8.77
CA ALA A 56 -0.14 -4.08 8.18
C ALA A 56 -0.63 -4.27 6.72
N TRP A 57 0.08 -5.10 5.94
CA TRP A 57 -0.26 -5.46 4.58
C TRP A 57 -1.61 -6.19 4.48
N THR A 58 -1.83 -7.19 5.33
CA THR A 58 -3.13 -7.89 5.38
C THR A 58 -4.28 -6.94 5.68
N LEU A 59 -4.05 -5.96 6.57
CA LEU A 59 -5.05 -4.94 6.89
C LEU A 59 -5.23 -3.94 5.76
N ALA A 60 -4.14 -3.59 5.06
CA ALA A 60 -4.15 -2.67 3.93
C ALA A 60 -4.94 -3.23 2.74
N ILE A 61 -4.80 -4.52 2.44
CA ILE A 61 -5.62 -5.21 1.42
C ILE A 61 -7.11 -5.03 1.75
N ARG A 62 -7.53 -5.36 2.97
CA ARG A 62 -8.93 -5.20 3.41
C ARG A 62 -9.41 -3.75 3.34
N ALA A 63 -8.53 -2.79 3.62
CA ALA A 63 -8.85 -1.37 3.56
C ALA A 63 -8.92 -0.84 2.12
N ALA A 64 -8.16 -1.44 1.19
CA ALA A 64 -8.25 -1.14 -0.24
C ALA A 64 -9.56 -1.68 -0.82
N GLU A 65 -9.98 -2.88 -0.41
CA GLU A 65 -11.24 -3.56 -0.81
C GLU A 65 -12.50 -3.00 -0.11
N ALA A 66 -12.36 -1.90 0.65
CA ALA A 66 -13.47 -1.29 1.36
C ALA A 66 -14.60 -0.93 0.37
N PRO A 67 -15.88 -1.10 0.75
CA PRO A 67 -17.01 -1.02 -0.18
C PRO A 67 -17.12 0.33 -0.91
N GLU A 68 -16.56 1.40 -0.34
CA GLU A 68 -16.48 2.72 -0.95
C GLU A 68 -15.59 2.79 -2.21
N PHE A 69 -14.72 1.79 -2.44
CA PHE A 69 -13.81 1.71 -3.59
C PHE A 69 -14.18 0.60 -4.59
N ARG A 70 -15.13 -0.29 -4.28
CA ARG A 70 -15.49 -1.44 -5.15
C ARG A 70 -15.95 -1.05 -6.55
N ASP A 71 -16.66 0.07 -6.69
CA ASP A 71 -17.13 0.53 -8.01
C ASP A 71 -15.99 1.08 -8.89
N ALA A 72 -14.86 1.46 -8.28
CA ALA A 72 -13.66 1.94 -8.96
C ALA A 72 -12.61 0.83 -9.20
N GLU A 73 -12.72 -0.28 -8.49
CA GLU A 73 -11.94 -1.49 -8.72
C GLU A 73 -12.50 -2.20 -9.96
N GLY A 74 -11.80 -2.11 -11.09
CA GLY A 74 -12.10 -2.90 -12.29
C GLY A 74 -11.85 -4.37 -11.98
N GLN A 75 -12.83 -5.03 -11.36
CA GLN A 75 -12.70 -6.33 -10.71
C GLN A 75 -11.93 -7.35 -11.55
N VAL A 76 -10.73 -7.67 -11.10
CA VAL A 76 -10.12 -8.99 -11.27
C VAL A 76 -10.01 -9.55 -9.87
N ASN A 77 -10.27 -10.84 -9.70
CA ASN A 77 -10.01 -11.55 -8.45
C ASN A 77 -8.49 -11.54 -8.23
N LEU A 78 -7.97 -10.46 -7.66
CA LEU A 78 -6.54 -10.22 -7.52
C LEU A 78 -6.06 -10.89 -6.24
N THR A 79 -5.35 -11.99 -6.41
CA THR A 79 -4.74 -12.76 -5.33
C THR A 79 -3.44 -12.09 -4.93
N LEU A 80 -3.55 -10.97 -4.21
CA LEU A 80 -2.40 -10.34 -3.59
C LEU A 80 -1.68 -11.36 -2.68
N PRO A 81 -0.33 -11.33 -2.66
CA PRO A 81 0.44 -12.26 -1.86
C PRO A 81 0.11 -12.09 -0.38
N ARG A 82 0.16 -13.20 0.37
CA ARG A 82 -0.05 -13.16 1.82
C ARG A 82 1.05 -12.38 2.56
N ALA A 83 2.27 -12.46 2.05
CA ALA A 83 3.40 -11.69 2.56
C ALA A 83 3.48 -10.33 1.85
N ALA A 84 3.87 -9.30 2.59
CA ALA A 84 4.13 -7.99 2.00
C ALA A 84 5.34 -8.06 1.06
N PRO A 85 5.28 -7.44 -0.14
CA PRO A 85 6.42 -7.39 -1.04
C PRO A 85 7.48 -6.34 -0.63
N PHE A 86 7.34 -5.70 0.53
CA PHE A 86 8.20 -4.62 1.00
C PHE A 86 8.59 -4.85 2.47
N ALA A 87 9.81 -4.47 2.86
CA ALA A 87 10.17 -4.33 4.26
C ALA A 87 9.88 -2.91 4.77
N LEU A 88 9.87 -2.73 6.10
CA LEU A 88 9.66 -1.41 6.69
C LEU A 88 10.78 -0.45 6.31
N ASP A 89 12.02 -0.95 6.30
CA ASP A 89 13.22 -0.17 5.96
C ASP A 89 13.11 0.41 4.55
N ASP A 90 12.65 -0.41 3.58
CA ASP A 90 12.39 0.04 2.21
C ASP A 90 11.34 1.16 2.18
N LEU A 91 10.19 0.98 2.85
CA LEU A 91 9.09 1.95 2.85
C LEU A 91 9.49 3.31 3.46
N THR A 92 10.46 3.31 4.37
CA THR A 92 11.00 4.53 5.01
C THR A 92 12.26 5.05 4.33
N ALA A 93 12.78 4.33 3.33
CA ALA A 93 14.03 4.68 2.68
C ALA A 93 13.91 6.02 1.94
N PRO A 94 14.93 6.88 2.01
CA PRO A 94 14.97 8.09 1.21
C PRO A 94 14.94 7.73 -0.28
N GLY A 95 13.95 8.26 -0.99
CA GLY A 95 13.79 8.00 -2.42
C GLY A 95 13.02 6.72 -2.77
N PHE A 96 12.25 6.15 -1.83
CA PHE A 96 11.31 5.07 -2.15
C PHE A 96 10.42 5.45 -3.35
N ASP A 97 10.47 4.62 -4.39
CA ASP A 97 9.77 4.87 -5.65
C ASP A 97 8.36 4.28 -5.62
N VAL A 98 7.38 5.18 -5.45
CA VAL A 98 5.95 4.83 -5.41
C VAL A 98 5.45 4.21 -6.71
N ASP A 99 5.90 4.68 -7.87
CA ASP A 99 5.43 4.14 -9.15
C ASP A 99 5.98 2.72 -9.37
N SER A 100 7.25 2.50 -9.02
CA SER A 100 7.86 1.16 -9.02
C SER A 100 7.19 0.20 -8.02
N ALA A 101 6.81 0.69 -6.84
CA ALA A 101 6.08 -0.09 -5.85
C ALA A 101 4.67 -0.49 -6.35
N VAL A 102 3.95 0.45 -6.97
CA VAL A 102 2.64 0.18 -7.59
C VAL A 102 2.74 -0.87 -8.68
N GLU A 103 3.74 -0.78 -9.56
CA GLU A 103 3.98 -1.78 -10.60
C GLU A 103 4.35 -3.16 -10.02
N THR A 104 5.08 -3.20 -8.91
CA THR A 104 5.37 -4.44 -8.18
C THR A 104 4.10 -5.09 -7.67
N ILE A 105 3.21 -4.32 -7.02
CA ILE A 105 1.92 -4.81 -6.51
C ILE A 105 1.06 -5.33 -7.67
N ARG A 106 0.97 -4.58 -8.77
CA ARG A 106 0.20 -4.97 -9.97
C ARG A 106 0.68 -6.30 -10.55
N LYS A 107 2.00 -6.50 -10.64
CA LYS A 107 2.60 -7.76 -11.10
C LYS A 107 2.30 -8.90 -10.13
N SER A 108 2.47 -8.69 -8.83
CA SER A 108 2.16 -9.70 -7.81
C SER A 108 0.69 -10.13 -7.85
N ALA A 109 -0.21 -9.17 -8.03
CA ALA A 109 -1.65 -9.42 -8.14
C ALA A 109 -2.04 -10.22 -9.39
N SER A 110 -1.26 -10.10 -10.48
CA SER A 110 -1.52 -10.80 -11.76
C SER A 110 -0.93 -12.22 -11.82
N THR A 111 -0.14 -12.63 -10.82
CA THR A 111 0.63 -13.89 -10.83
C THR A 111 0.11 -14.94 -9.84
N GLY A 112 -0.93 -14.62 -9.07
CA GLY A 112 -1.49 -15.52 -8.05
C GLY A 112 -2.69 -16.33 -8.51
#